data_AF-A0A951VDX1-F1
#
_entry.id   AF-A0A951VDX1-F1
#
_cell.length_a   1.000
_cell.length_b   1.000
_cell.length_c   1.000
_cell.angle_alpha   90.00
_cell.angle_beta   90.00
_cell.angle_gamma   90.00
#
_symmetry.space_group_name_H-M   'P 1'
#
loop_
_entity.id
_entity.type
_entity.pdbx_description
1 polymer ?
#
loop_
_entity_poly.entity_id
_entity_poly.type
_entity_poly.pdbx_seq_one_letter_code
_entity_poly.pdbx_strand_id
1 'polypeptide(L)'
;VSIGGMMDEADEKLLARMVALLNEKRNENWIDLHNMRVIRYGSTLHCDCHLTVPWYLNVREAHEEMTRLRNVIEEEFGTSVEMFVHTDPCMDYSCRICSKVNCHVRKHPMEKKIVWTVDNIVRDRKHRIGTM
;
A
#
# COMPACT_ATOMS: atom_id res chain seq x y z
N VAL A 1 -8.54 9.65 -12.82
CA VAL A 1 -8.84 11.07 -12.50
C VAL A 1 -9.07 11.08 -10.98
N SER A 2 -8.33 11.78 -10.13
CA SER A 2 -7.79 13.14 -10.24
C SER A 2 -6.32 13.26 -9.81
N ILE A 3 -5.52 13.84 -10.70
CA ILE A 3 -4.42 14.74 -10.35
C ILE A 3 -4.99 16.13 -10.70
N GLY A 4 -5.34 16.93 -9.69
CA GLY A 4 -5.83 18.30 -9.87
C GLY A 4 -7.33 18.51 -9.60
N GLY A 5 -7.65 19.01 -8.39
CA GLY A 5 -8.84 19.84 -8.13
C GLY A 5 -10.10 19.10 -7.70
N MET A 6 -10.39 19.18 -6.39
CA MET A 6 -11.58 18.68 -5.65
C MET A 6 -11.52 17.20 -5.26
N MET A 7 -10.78 16.92 -4.18
CA MET A 7 -11.08 15.80 -3.30
C MET A 7 -12.20 16.28 -2.37
N ASP A 8 -13.31 15.55 -2.29
CA ASP A 8 -14.38 15.89 -1.34
C ASP A 8 -13.92 15.50 0.09
N GLU A 9 -14.44 16.18 1.11
CA GLU A 9 -14.12 15.91 2.52
C GLU A 9 -14.44 14.45 2.89
N ALA A 10 -15.47 13.88 2.26
CA ALA A 10 -15.82 12.47 2.39
C ALA A 10 -14.71 11.53 1.88
N ASP A 11 -14.08 11.87 0.77
CA ASP A 11 -12.96 11.10 0.20
C ASP A 11 -11.72 11.23 1.08
N GLU A 12 -11.46 12.41 1.63
CA GLU A 12 -10.35 12.63 2.57
C GLU A 12 -10.50 11.79 3.83
N LYS A 13 -11.70 11.77 4.43
CA LYS A 13 -12.00 10.94 5.61
C LYS A 13 -11.88 9.44 5.31
N LEU A 14 -12.37 9.01 4.14
CA LEU A 14 -12.28 7.62 3.70
C LEU A 14 -10.81 7.20 3.53
N LEU A 15 -10.02 8.02 2.84
CA LEU A 15 -8.61 7.74 2.62
C LEU A 15 -7.80 7.80 3.93
N ALA A 16 -8.10 8.73 4.83
CA ALA A 16 -7.46 8.79 6.14
C ALA A 16 -7.74 7.52 6.98
N ARG A 17 -8.98 7.02 6.99
CA ARG A 17 -9.33 5.75 7.62
C ARG A 17 -8.59 4.57 7.00
N MET A 18 -8.54 4.53 5.66
CA MET A 18 -7.80 3.51 4.92
C MET A 18 -6.32 3.52 5.30
N VAL A 19 -5.68 4.69 5.33
CA VAL A 19 -4.28 4.84 5.72
C VAL A 19 -4.03 4.37 7.15
N ALA A 20 -4.92 4.70 8.09
CA ALA A 20 -4.82 4.24 9.47
C ALA A 20 -4.88 2.70 9.57
N LEU A 21 -5.90 2.09 8.94
CA LEU A 21 -6.06 0.64 8.85
C LEU A 21 -4.82 -0.04 8.27
N LEU A 22 -4.33 0.45 7.14
CA LEU A 22 -3.21 -0.16 6.42
C LEU A 22 -1.90 -0.06 7.18
N ASN A 23 -1.68 1.00 7.96
CA ASN A 23 -0.53 1.07 8.87
C ASN A 23 -0.66 0.07 10.03
N GLU A 24 -1.86 -0.08 10.60
CA GLU A 24 -2.15 -0.99 11.72
C GLU A 24 -2.00 -2.46 11.32
N LYS A 25 -2.62 -2.87 10.22
CA LYS A 25 -2.67 -4.25 9.73
C LYS A 25 -1.51 -4.62 8.81
N ARG A 26 -0.49 -3.75 8.71
CA ARG A 26 0.59 -3.88 7.73
C ARG A 26 1.32 -5.22 7.85
N ASN A 27 1.20 -6.06 6.82
CA ASN A 27 1.98 -7.28 6.71
C ASN A 27 3.48 -6.97 6.49
N GLU A 28 4.38 -7.81 7.00
CA GLU A 28 5.82 -7.62 6.81
C GLU A 28 6.28 -7.68 5.33
N ASN A 29 5.50 -8.33 4.46
CA ASN A 29 5.74 -8.36 3.03
C ASN A 29 5.29 -7.07 2.32
N TRP A 30 4.53 -6.18 2.97
CA TRP A 30 4.08 -4.92 2.37
C TRP A 30 5.15 -3.84 2.59
N ILE A 31 6.19 -3.90 1.77
CA ILE A 31 7.39 -3.06 1.90
C ILE A 31 7.07 -1.62 1.56
N ASP A 32 6.26 -1.40 0.54
CA ASP A 32 5.81 -0.07 0.14
C ASP A 32 4.41 -0.10 -0.46
N LEU A 33 3.68 1.00 -0.30
CA LEU A 33 2.36 1.21 -0.88
C LEU A 33 2.31 2.65 -1.39
N HIS A 34 1.98 2.83 -2.66
CA HIS A 34 1.97 4.14 -3.30
C HIS A 34 0.94 4.16 -4.44
N ASN A 35 0.74 5.33 -5.04
CA ASN A 35 -0.27 5.57 -6.06
C ASN A 35 -1.70 5.15 -5.66
N MET A 36 -2.05 5.26 -4.37
CA MET A 36 -3.36 4.83 -3.87
C MET A 36 -4.48 5.77 -4.36
N ARG A 37 -5.56 5.17 -4.86
CA ARG A 37 -6.84 5.81 -5.14
C ARG A 37 -7.94 4.98 -4.49
N VAL A 38 -8.87 5.66 -3.83
CA VAL A 38 -10.04 5.03 -3.21
C VAL A 38 -11.26 5.84 -3.60
N ILE A 39 -12.27 5.18 -4.13
CA ILE A 39 -13.54 5.81 -4.53
C ILE A 39 -14.68 4.92 -4.05
N ARG A 40 -15.70 5.52 -3.43
CA ARG A 40 -16.94 4.83 -3.07
C ARG A 40 -17.98 5.05 -4.16
N TYR A 41 -18.50 3.96 -4.73
CA TYR A 41 -19.61 4.00 -5.68
C TYR A 41 -20.74 3.10 -5.18
N GLY A 42 -21.82 3.73 -4.69
CA GLY A 42 -22.90 3.02 -4.00
C GLY A 42 -22.37 2.25 -2.78
N SER A 43 -22.61 0.95 -2.74
CA SER A 43 -22.13 0.06 -1.68
C SER A 43 -20.78 -0.59 -1.98
N THR A 44 -20.12 -0.27 -3.09
CA THR A 44 -18.83 -0.84 -3.48
C THR A 44 -17.70 0.16 -3.27
N LEU A 45 -16.58 -0.33 -2.76
CA LEU A 45 -15.34 0.42 -2.62
C LEU A 45 -14.38 0.00 -3.73
N HIS A 46 -14.01 0.93 -4.60
CA HIS A 46 -13.01 0.70 -5.64
C HIS A 46 -11.66 1.24 -5.16
N CYS A 47 -10.66 0.37 -5.12
CA CYS A 47 -9.31 0.70 -4.68
C CYS A 47 -8.30 0.36 -5.79
N ASP A 48 -7.43 1.31 -6.12
CA ASP A 48 -6.32 1.14 -7.04
C ASP A 48 -5.03 1.54 -6.33
N CYS A 49 -3.98 0.72 -6.41
CA CYS A 49 -2.70 1.03 -5.77
C CYS A 49 -1.53 0.21 -6.32
N HIS A 50 -0.32 0.62 -5.97
CA HIS A 50 0.89 -0.15 -6.21
C HIS A 50 1.46 -0.71 -4.90
N LEU A 51 1.56 -2.03 -4.80
CA LEU A 51 2.12 -2.73 -3.64
C LEU A 51 3.52 -3.27 -3.96
N THR A 52 4.53 -2.82 -3.21
CA THR A 52 5.87 -3.39 -3.30
C THR A 52 6.03 -4.56 -2.33
N VAL A 53 6.42 -5.72 -2.87
CA VAL A 53 6.62 -6.97 -2.12
C VAL A 53 8.04 -7.54 -2.34
N PRO A 54 8.51 -8.52 -1.55
CA PRO A 54 9.82 -9.14 -1.78
C PRO A 54 9.93 -9.71 -3.20
N TRP A 55 10.99 -9.36 -3.93
CA TRP A 55 11.16 -9.72 -5.35
C TRP A 55 11.20 -11.24 -5.60
N TYR A 56 11.54 -12.01 -4.57
CA TYR A 56 11.65 -13.47 -4.65
C TYR A 56 10.33 -14.20 -4.40
N LEU A 57 9.24 -13.48 -4.08
CA LEU A 57 7.92 -14.10 -4.06
C LEU A 57 7.56 -14.56 -5.47
N ASN A 58 7.12 -15.80 -5.59
CA ASN A 58 6.54 -16.26 -6.84
C ASN A 58 5.15 -15.64 -7.06
N VAL A 59 4.59 -15.81 -8.26
CA VAL A 59 3.31 -15.20 -8.65
C VAL A 59 2.16 -15.61 -7.71
N ARG A 60 2.15 -16.85 -7.20
CA ARG A 60 1.12 -17.31 -6.26
C ARG A 60 1.24 -16.62 -4.91
N GLU A 61 2.46 -16.52 -4.37
CA GLU A 61 2.71 -15.84 -3.09
C GLU A 61 2.39 -14.34 -3.17
N ALA A 62 2.75 -13.68 -4.28
CA ALA A 62 2.37 -12.29 -4.51
C ALA A 62 0.84 -12.10 -4.57
N HIS A 63 0.12 -13.03 -5.23
CA HIS A 63 -1.34 -13.02 -5.27
C HIS A 63 -1.98 -13.23 -3.88
N GLU A 64 -1.37 -14.06 -3.04
CA GLU A 64 -1.81 -14.21 -1.64
C GLU A 64 -1.66 -12.90 -0.85
N GLU A 65 -0.59 -12.12 -1.07
CA GLU A 65 -0.46 -10.80 -0.44
C GLU A 65 -1.55 -9.83 -0.89
N MET A 66 -1.88 -9.81 -2.18
CA MET A 66 -2.99 -9.01 -2.70
C MET A 66 -4.33 -9.43 -2.06
N THR A 67 -4.56 -10.74 -1.92
CA THR A 67 -5.76 -11.28 -1.29
C THR A 67 -5.85 -10.87 0.18
N ARG A 68 -4.74 -10.91 0.92
CA ARG A 68 -4.70 -10.43 2.31
C ARG A 68 -4.98 -8.94 2.41
N LEU A 69 -4.42 -8.13 1.52
CA LEU A 69 -4.69 -6.70 1.46
C LEU A 69 -6.18 -6.43 1.24
N ARG A 70 -6.81 -7.17 0.30
CA ARG A 70 -8.25 -7.10 0.04
C ARG A 70 -9.06 -7.46 1.28
N ASN A 71 -8.75 -8.58 1.93
CA ASN A 71 -9.49 -9.03 3.11
C ASN A 71 -9.39 -8.02 4.26
N VAL A 72 -8.21 -7.44 4.50
CA VAL A 72 -8.04 -6.39 5.52
C VAL A 72 -8.96 -5.20 5.27
N ILE A 73 -9.09 -4.77 4.01
CA ILE A 73 -9.97 -3.65 3.64
C ILE A 73 -11.44 -4.05 3.74
N GLU A 74 -11.80 -5.24 3.27
CA GLU A 74 -13.17 -5.75 3.30
C GLU A 74 -13.69 -5.91 4.75
N GLU A 75 -12.85 -6.41 5.66
CA GLU A 75 -13.17 -6.58 7.08
C GLU A 75 -13.46 -5.24 7.79
N GLU A 76 -12.72 -4.17 7.47
CA GLU A 76 -12.90 -2.84 8.09
C GLU A 76 -14.09 -2.07 7.53
N PHE A 77 -14.33 -2.15 6.22
CA PHE A 77 -15.33 -1.30 5.56
C PHE A 77 -16.69 -1.99 5.36
N GLY A 78 -16.78 -3.32 5.55
CA GLY A 78 -18.05 -4.07 5.49
C GLY A 78 -18.78 -3.96 4.13
N THR A 79 -18.05 -3.57 3.09
CA THR A 79 -18.56 -3.33 1.73
C THR A 79 -17.88 -4.27 0.75
N SER A 80 -18.52 -4.51 -0.40
CA SER A 80 -17.82 -5.14 -1.51
C SER A 80 -16.60 -4.31 -1.89
N VAL A 81 -15.44 -4.96 -1.99
CA VAL A 81 -14.17 -4.31 -2.35
C VAL A 81 -13.72 -4.80 -3.71
N GLU A 82 -13.67 -3.89 -4.69
CA GLU A 82 -13.02 -4.12 -5.97
C GLU A 82 -11.62 -3.52 -5.94
N MET A 83 -10.60 -4.33 -6.22
CA MET A 83 -9.20 -3.94 -6.09
C MET A 83 -8.39 -4.22 -7.34
N PHE A 84 -7.68 -3.19 -7.79
CA PHE A 84 -6.64 -3.28 -8.80
C PHE A 84 -5.31 -3.00 -8.12
N VAL A 85 -4.44 -4.01 -8.06
CA VAL A 85 -3.14 -3.89 -7.39
C VAL A 85 -2.04 -4.17 -8.40
N HIS A 86 -1.30 -3.12 -8.77
CA HIS A 86 -0.04 -3.30 -9.45
C HIS A 86 0.99 -3.80 -8.42
N THR A 87 1.64 -4.93 -8.68
CA THR A 87 2.67 -5.45 -7.77
C THR A 87 4.05 -5.16 -8.29
N ASP A 88 4.82 -4.46 -7.46
CA ASP A 88 6.20 -4.11 -7.71
C ASP A 88 7.14 -5.05 -6.94
N PRO A 89 8.23 -5.54 -7.55
CA PRO A 89 9.29 -6.17 -6.80
C PRO A 89 10.06 -5.12 -5.98
N CYS A 90 10.49 -5.48 -4.78
CA CYS A 90 11.41 -4.63 -4.02
C CYS A 90 12.77 -4.55 -4.70
N MET A 91 13.39 -3.38 -4.64
CA MET A 91 14.73 -3.11 -5.19
C MET A 91 15.73 -2.94 -4.04
N ASP A 92 17.03 -2.85 -4.34
CA ASP A 92 18.08 -2.69 -3.31
C ASP A 92 17.80 -1.51 -2.38
N TYR A 93 17.36 -0.37 -2.92
CA TYR A 93 17.01 0.82 -2.12
C TYR A 93 15.84 0.57 -1.16
N SER A 94 14.93 -0.36 -1.48
CA SER A 94 13.79 -0.72 -0.63
C SER A 94 14.23 -1.35 0.68
N CYS A 95 15.43 -1.95 0.73
CA CYS A 95 15.97 -2.56 1.95
C CYS A 95 15.99 -1.59 3.14
N ARG A 96 16.27 -0.31 2.89
CA ARG A 96 16.34 0.73 3.92
C ARG A 96 14.98 1.04 4.57
N ILE A 97 13.87 0.70 3.91
CA ILE A 97 12.51 0.91 4.42
C ILE A 97 11.75 -0.39 4.73
N CYS A 98 12.28 -1.52 4.31
CA CYS A 98 11.66 -2.84 4.44
C CYS A 98 11.71 -3.34 5.90
N SER A 99 10.54 -3.54 6.51
CA SER A 99 10.39 -4.06 7.87
C SER A 99 10.46 -5.59 7.98
N LYS A 100 10.64 -6.32 6.87
CA LYS A 100 10.74 -7.79 6.90
C LYS A 100 12.01 -8.23 7.63
N VAL A 101 11.83 -8.88 8.78
CA VAL A 101 12.95 -9.24 9.67
C VAL A 101 13.83 -10.32 9.04
N ASN A 102 13.22 -11.39 8.52
CA ASN A 102 13.94 -12.56 8.00
C ASN A 102 14.12 -12.52 6.47
N CYS A 103 14.63 -11.40 5.94
CA CYS A 103 14.92 -11.26 4.50
C CYS A 103 16.34 -11.78 4.18
N HIS A 104 16.43 -12.99 3.62
CA HIS A 104 17.69 -13.68 3.31
C HIS A 104 18.48 -13.06 2.14
N VAL A 105 17.87 -12.18 1.36
CA VAL A 105 18.49 -11.48 0.20
C VAL A 105 18.76 -9.99 0.46
N ARG A 106 18.59 -9.52 1.71
CA ARG A 106 18.71 -8.11 2.09
C ARG A 106 20.11 -7.57 1.77
N LYS A 107 20.18 -6.48 1.01
CA LYS A 107 21.43 -5.81 0.61
C LYS A 107 21.86 -4.67 1.53
N HIS A 108 20.90 -4.00 2.18
CA HIS A 108 21.17 -2.90 3.11
C HIS A 108 20.39 -3.07 4.42
N PRO A 109 20.95 -2.62 5.56
CA PRO A 109 20.22 -2.60 6.82
C PRO A 109 18.96 -1.71 6.70
N MET A 110 17.92 -2.07 7.46
CA MET A 110 16.77 -1.19 7.60
C MET A 110 17.18 0.08 8.35
N GLU A 111 16.71 1.23 7.88
CA GLU A 111 16.94 2.52 8.52
C GLU A 111 15.69 3.04 9.20
N LYS A 112 14.53 3.00 8.52
CA LYS A 112 13.25 3.41 9.12
C LYS A 112 12.07 2.74 8.43
N LYS A 113 10.99 2.50 9.18
CA LYS A 113 9.70 2.15 8.59
C LYS A 113 9.02 3.44 8.13
N ILE A 114 8.66 3.55 6.85
CA ILE A 114 7.86 4.68 6.38
C ILE A 114 6.44 4.52 6.92
N VAL A 115 5.99 5.50 7.71
CA VAL A 115 4.58 5.63 8.07
C VAL A 115 3.84 6.16 6.85
N TRP A 116 2.82 5.44 6.41
CA TRP A 116 1.99 5.90 5.30
C TRP A 116 1.09 7.03 5.80
N THR A 117 1.01 8.10 5.02
CA THR A 117 0.14 9.25 5.24
C THR A 117 -0.72 9.42 3.99
N VAL A 118 -1.82 10.15 4.11
CA VAL A 118 -2.65 10.52 2.94
C VAL A 118 -1.80 11.18 1.86
N ASP A 119 -0.91 12.11 2.24
CA ASP A 119 -0.07 12.86 1.31
C ASP A 119 0.95 12.00 0.55
N ASN A 120 1.55 11.01 1.21
CA ASN A 120 2.62 10.23 0.59
C ASN A 120 2.09 9.04 -0.23
N ILE A 121 1.04 8.37 0.23
CA ILE A 121 0.51 7.15 -0.39
C ILE A 121 -0.20 7.41 -1.72
N VAL A 122 -0.76 8.60 -1.91
CA VAL A 122 -1.45 8.97 -3.17
C VAL A 122 -0.49 9.29 -4.30
N ARG A 123 0.78 9.58 -4.00
CA ARG A 123 1.76 9.96 -5.02
C ARG A 123 2.17 8.72 -5.81
N ASP A 124 2.25 8.84 -7.13
CA ASP A 124 2.88 7.82 -7.97
C ASP A 124 4.41 7.91 -7.86
N ARG A 125 4.91 7.55 -6.68
CA ARG A 125 6.33 7.61 -6.33
C ARG A 125 6.62 6.61 -5.22
N LYS A 126 7.50 5.66 -5.52
CA LYS A 126 8.03 4.70 -4.53
C LYS A 126 8.74 5.44 -3.38
N HIS A 127 8.42 5.08 -2.15
CA HIS A 127 9.03 5.68 -0.97
C HIS A 127 10.50 5.27 -0.84
N ARG A 128 11.35 6.21 -0.44
CA ARG A 128 12.78 5.99 -0.19
C ARG A 128 13.24 6.88 0.96
N ILE A 129 14.41 6.59 1.52
CA ILE A 129 15.07 7.50 2.45
C ILE A 129 15.44 8.79 1.69
N GLY A 130 15.06 9.95 2.24
CA GLY A 130 15.39 11.26 1.66
C GLY A 130 14.34 11.84 0.69
N THR A 131 13.32 11.08 0.29
CA THR A 131 12.15 11.62 -0.42
C THR A 131 11.03 11.90 0.58
N MET A 132 10.61 13.16 0.66
CA MET A 132 9.32 13.57 1.23
C MET A 132 8.25 13.54 0.14
#